data_AF-A0A524JFJ3-F1
#
_entry.id   AF-A0A524JFJ3-F1
#
_cell.length_a   1.000
_cell.length_b   1.000
_cell.length_c   1.000
_cell.angle_alpha   90.00
_cell.angle_beta   90.00
_cell.angle_gamma   90.00
#
_symmetry.space_group_name_H-M   'P 1'
#
loop_
_entity.id
_entity.type
_entity.pdbx_description
1 polymer ?
#
loop_
_entity_poly.entity_id
_entity_poly.type
_entity_poly.pdbx_seq_one_letter_code
_entity_poly.pdbx_strand_id
1 'polypeptide(L)'
;MQDSTRMSADTKADSAVEGHPQGYATLLERFAQISDLTRAGSLLGWDERTMMPSAGAEGRAEQLATLSRIGHERLTDDSLWELIEELGSWAESVQGDDRLEADTVRVARR
;
A
#
# COMPACT_ATOMS: atom_id res chain seq x y z
N MET A 1 0.19 44.39 -32.78
CA MET A 1 1.42 44.76 -32.04
C MET A 1 1.19 44.33 -30.61
N GLN A 2 1.89 43.26 -30.20
CA GLN A 2 2.15 42.80 -28.83
C GLN A 2 0.94 42.48 -27.92
N ASP A 3 0.56 41.19 -27.87
CA ASP A 3 0.34 40.47 -26.59
C ASP A 3 0.10 38.97 -26.83
N SER A 4 1.11 38.25 -27.33
CA SER A 4 1.01 36.81 -27.64
C SER A 4 2.07 35.94 -26.96
N THR A 5 2.71 36.44 -25.89
CA THR A 5 3.87 35.77 -25.28
C THR A 5 3.64 35.27 -23.85
N ARG A 6 2.45 35.44 -23.25
CA ARG A 6 2.23 35.00 -21.85
C ARG A 6 1.68 33.58 -21.68
N MET A 7 1.33 32.86 -22.74
CA MET A 7 0.64 31.55 -22.63
C MET A 7 1.51 30.30 -22.84
N SER A 8 2.84 30.44 -22.95
CA SER A 8 3.73 29.27 -23.19
C SER A 8 4.50 28.78 -21.96
N ALA A 9 4.29 29.35 -20.77
CA ALA A 9 5.00 28.91 -19.57
C ALA A 9 4.20 27.92 -18.69
N ASP A 10 2.86 27.91 -18.77
CA ASP A 10 2.03 27.11 -17.85
C ASP A 10 1.78 25.66 -18.32
N THR A 11 2.01 25.34 -19.60
CA THR A 11 1.77 23.97 -20.12
C THR A 11 2.81 22.94 -19.67
N LYS A 12 3.98 23.36 -19.18
CA LYS A 12 5.05 22.42 -18.79
C LYS A 12 4.94 21.94 -17.34
N ALA A 13 4.15 22.64 -16.51
CA ALA A 13 3.90 22.23 -15.13
C ALA A 13 2.84 21.12 -15.06
N ASP A 14 1.91 21.08 -16.02
CA ASP A 14 0.78 20.13 -16.03
C ASP A 14 1.18 18.70 -16.43
N SER A 15 2.21 18.54 -17.27
CA SER A 15 2.66 17.21 -17.73
C SER A 15 3.55 16.46 -16.72
N ALA A 16 3.95 17.09 -15.61
CA ALA A 16 4.67 16.43 -14.52
C ALA A 16 3.71 15.79 -13.50
N VAL A 17 2.40 15.99 -13.66
CA VAL A 17 1.35 15.66 -12.67
C VAL A 17 0.72 14.27 -12.91
N GLU A 18 0.96 13.63 -14.06
CA GLU A 18 0.25 12.39 -14.45
C GLU A 18 0.83 11.07 -13.90
N GLY A 19 1.90 11.10 -13.09
CA GLY A 19 2.57 9.89 -12.59
C GLY A 19 2.64 9.79 -11.06
N HIS A 20 2.49 8.58 -10.53
CA HIS A 20 2.82 8.28 -9.13
C HIS A 20 4.34 8.38 -8.89
N PRO A 21 4.81 8.73 -7.68
CA PRO A 21 6.24 8.72 -7.40
C PRO A 21 6.84 7.33 -7.61
N GLN A 22 8.12 7.29 -7.96
CA GLN A 22 8.83 6.03 -8.14
C GLN A 22 8.73 5.20 -6.85
N GLY A 23 8.40 3.91 -6.99
CA GLY A 23 8.20 3.00 -5.85
C GLY A 23 6.76 2.92 -5.33
N TYR A 24 5.85 3.83 -5.71
CA TYR A 24 4.45 3.77 -5.26
C TYR A 24 3.73 2.50 -5.71
N ALA A 25 3.92 2.09 -6.97
CA ALA A 25 3.34 0.84 -7.47
C ALA A 25 3.84 -0.38 -6.67
N THR A 26 5.13 -0.40 -6.32
CA THR A 26 5.73 -1.43 -5.48
C THR A 26 5.11 -1.41 -4.07
N LEU A 27 4.90 -0.24 -3.47
CA LEU A 27 4.25 -0.12 -2.16
C LEU A 27 2.85 -0.74 -2.20
N LEU A 28 2.05 -0.38 -3.22
CA LEU A 28 0.70 -0.93 -3.39
C LEU A 28 0.71 -2.44 -3.59
N GLU A 29 1.63 -2.97 -4.39
CA GLU A 29 1.78 -4.41 -4.60
C GLU A 29 2.10 -5.13 -3.29
N ARG A 30 3.04 -4.60 -2.49
CA ARG A 30 3.45 -5.20 -1.21
C ARG A 30 2.29 -5.19 -0.21
N PHE A 31 1.54 -4.10 -0.13
CA PHE A 31 0.33 -4.02 0.71
C PHE A 31 -0.81 -4.90 0.22
N ALA A 32 -1.00 -5.04 -1.10
CA ALA A 32 -1.99 -5.95 -1.66
C ALA A 32 -1.69 -7.40 -1.23
N GLN A 33 -0.43 -7.83 -1.33
CA GLN A 33 -0.02 -9.18 -0.87
C GLN A 33 -0.27 -9.40 0.62
N ILE A 34 0.05 -8.42 1.48
CA ILE A 34 -0.23 -8.50 2.92
C ILE A 34 -1.75 -8.59 3.17
N SER A 35 -2.53 -7.73 2.50
CA SER A 35 -3.99 -7.73 2.58
C SER A 35 -4.59 -9.08 2.16
N ASP A 36 -4.08 -9.70 1.10
CA ASP A 36 -4.56 -11.00 0.63
C ASP A 36 -4.29 -12.11 1.66
N LEU A 37 -3.14 -12.10 2.33
CA LEU A 37 -2.85 -13.04 3.42
C LEU A 37 -3.83 -12.84 4.60
N THR A 38 -4.11 -11.60 4.99
CA THR A 38 -5.08 -11.29 6.05
C THR A 38 -6.50 -11.71 5.68
N ARG A 39 -6.90 -11.51 4.42
CA ARG A 39 -8.22 -11.91 3.90
C ARG A 39 -8.36 -13.43 3.84
N ALA A 40 -7.32 -14.14 3.40
CA ALA A 40 -7.29 -15.60 3.43
C ALA A 40 -7.44 -16.12 4.86
N GLY A 41 -6.71 -15.55 5.82
CA GLY A 41 -6.85 -15.89 7.24
C GLY A 41 -8.27 -15.60 7.77
N SER A 42 -8.88 -14.49 7.38
CA SER A 42 -10.26 -14.14 7.76
C SER A 42 -11.27 -15.16 7.23
N LEU A 43 -11.11 -15.62 5.98
CA LEU A 43 -11.95 -16.65 5.39
C LEU A 43 -11.79 -17.99 6.12
N LEU A 44 -10.56 -18.39 6.43
CA LEU A 44 -10.29 -19.62 7.20
C LEU A 44 -10.86 -19.55 8.63
N GLY A 45 -10.80 -18.39 9.28
CA GLY A 45 -11.41 -18.18 10.60
C GLY A 45 -12.94 -18.12 10.57
N TRP A 46 -13.55 -17.73 9.44
CA TRP A 46 -14.99 -17.90 9.24
C TRP A 46 -15.36 -19.37 9.05
N ASP A 47 -14.63 -20.09 8.20
CA ASP A 47 -14.86 -21.51 7.95
C ASP A 47 -14.74 -22.34 9.24
N GLU A 48 -13.76 -22.02 10.09
CA GLU A 48 -13.51 -22.68 11.37
C GLU A 48 -14.74 -22.65 12.29
N ARG A 49 -15.48 -21.54 12.26
CA ARG A 49 -16.64 -21.29 13.11
C ARG A 49 -17.96 -21.77 12.54
N THR A 50 -18.00 -22.13 11.25
CA THR A 50 -19.27 -22.35 10.54
C THR A 50 -19.38 -23.72 9.89
N MET A 51 -18.33 -24.18 9.21
CA MET A 51 -18.37 -25.38 8.35
C MET A 51 -17.39 -26.46 8.79
N MET A 52 -16.29 -26.08 9.44
CA MET A 52 -15.20 -27.00 9.75
C MET A 52 -15.63 -28.07 10.79
N PRO A 53 -15.38 -29.37 10.54
CA PRO A 53 -15.56 -30.40 11.56
C PRO A 53 -14.48 -30.30 12.64
N SER A 54 -14.77 -30.74 13.86
CA SER A 54 -13.86 -30.64 15.01
C SER A 54 -12.49 -31.29 14.79
N ALA A 55 -12.41 -32.37 14.01
CA ALA A 55 -11.16 -33.04 13.67
C ALA A 55 -10.20 -32.17 12.83
N GLY A 56 -10.67 -31.06 12.25
CA GLY A 56 -9.85 -30.12 11.47
C GLY A 56 -9.14 -29.05 12.30
N ALA A 57 -9.37 -28.98 13.61
CA ALA A 57 -8.92 -27.87 14.45
C ALA A 57 -7.40 -27.65 14.44
N GLU A 58 -6.61 -28.73 14.56
CA GLU A 58 -5.14 -28.66 14.58
C GLU A 58 -4.59 -28.12 13.25
N GLY A 59 -5.00 -28.71 12.12
CA GLY A 59 -4.57 -28.25 10.80
C GLY A 59 -5.03 -26.82 10.49
N ARG A 60 -6.20 -26.40 10.97
CA ARG A 60 -6.67 -25.01 10.84
C ARG A 60 -5.81 -24.03 11.63
N ALA A 61 -5.45 -24.39 12.87
CA ALA A 61 -4.57 -23.58 13.70
C ALA A 61 -3.20 -23.38 13.02
N GLU A 62 -2.64 -24.44 12.43
CA GLU A 62 -1.37 -24.37 11.69
C GLU A 62 -1.45 -23.47 10.45
N GLN A 63 -2.55 -23.57 9.68
CA GLN A 63 -2.78 -22.71 8.50
C GLN A 63 -2.85 -21.23 8.90
N LEU A 64 -3.65 -20.91 9.93
CA LEU A 64 -3.78 -19.54 10.43
C LEU A 64 -2.45 -19.00 10.98
N ALA A 65 -1.72 -19.81 11.75
CA ALA A 65 -0.41 -19.44 12.27
C ALA A 65 0.60 -19.16 11.14
N THR A 66 0.58 -20.00 10.10
CA THR A 66 1.45 -19.83 8.92
C THR A 66 1.14 -18.53 8.18
N LEU A 67 -0.13 -18.25 7.89
CA LEU A 67 -0.53 -17.00 7.23
C LEU A 67 -0.19 -15.77 8.07
N SER A 68 -0.44 -15.83 9.38
CA SER A 68 -0.11 -14.74 10.31
C SER A 68 1.39 -14.46 10.34
N ARG A 69 2.23 -15.51 10.41
CA ARG A 69 3.69 -15.37 10.41
C ARG A 69 4.18 -14.74 9.10
N ILE A 70 3.74 -15.26 7.95
CA ILE A 70 4.13 -14.78 6.62
C ILE A 70 3.68 -13.33 6.39
N GLY A 71 2.48 -12.97 6.85
CA GLY A 71 1.97 -11.61 6.79
C GLY A 71 2.76 -10.65 7.67
N HIS A 72 3.10 -11.07 8.88
CA HIS A 72 3.93 -10.29 9.80
C HIS A 72 5.34 -10.06 9.24
N GLU A 73 6.01 -11.12 8.78
CA GLU A 73 7.35 -11.05 8.18
C GLU A 73 7.40 -10.05 7.02
N ARG A 74 6.37 -10.02 6.16
CA ARG A 74 6.28 -9.07 5.03
C ARG A 74 6.04 -7.64 5.49
N LEU A 75 5.26 -7.46 6.55
CA LEU A 75 4.92 -6.15 7.09
C LEU A 75 6.12 -5.52 7.83
N THR A 76 6.94 -6.34 8.48
CA THR A 76 8.13 -5.90 9.22
C THR A 76 9.42 -6.03 8.40
N ASP A 77 9.32 -6.19 7.08
CA ASP A 77 10.48 -6.29 6.21
C ASP A 77 11.17 -4.92 6.08
N ASP A 78 12.47 -4.87 6.36
CA ASP A 78 13.23 -3.60 6.35
C ASP A 78 13.12 -2.87 5.00
N SER A 79 13.09 -3.59 3.88
CA SER A 79 12.98 -2.97 2.54
C SER A 79 11.62 -2.31 2.31
N LEU A 80 10.55 -2.80 2.97
CA LEU A 80 9.26 -2.14 2.94
C LEU A 80 9.30 -0.83 3.73
N TRP A 81 9.98 -0.81 4.88
CA TRP A 81 10.13 0.41 5.68
C TRP A 81 10.98 1.46 4.96
N GLU A 82 12.10 1.06 4.36
CA GLU A 82 12.94 1.94 3.53
C GLU A 82 12.13 2.58 2.40
N LEU A 83 11.32 1.79 1.68
CA LEU A 83 10.43 2.29 0.62
C LEU A 83 9.40 3.29 1.14
N ILE A 84 8.80 3.02 2.30
CA ILE A 84 7.82 3.91 2.94
C ILE A 84 8.48 5.23 3.35
N GLU A 85 9.71 5.21 3.85
CA GLU A 85 10.47 6.40 4.24
C GLU A 85 10.89 7.26 3.03
N GLU A 86 11.34 6.62 1.96
CA GLU A 86 11.63 7.30 0.68
C GLU A 86 10.40 8.01 0.12
N LEU A 87 9.28 7.29 0.04
CA LEU A 87 8.00 7.84 -0.41
C LEU A 87 7.46 8.91 0.53
N GLY A 88 7.69 8.77 1.84
CA GLY A 88 7.21 9.71 2.83
C GLY A 88 7.89 11.07 2.73
N SER A 89 9.18 11.10 2.40
CA SER A 89 9.91 12.34 2.10
C SER A 89 9.30 13.08 0.89
N TRP A 90 8.88 12.32 -0.12
CA TRP A 90 8.11 12.88 -1.24
C TRP A 90 6.72 13.37 -0.79
N ALA A 91 5.99 12.59 0.00
CA ALA A 91 4.64 12.93 0.46
C ALA A 91 4.60 14.20 1.34
N GLU A 92 5.68 14.52 2.04
CA GLU A 92 5.87 15.78 2.79
C GLU A 92 6.09 16.99 1.87
N SER A 93 6.67 16.77 0.69
CA SER A 93 6.92 17.84 -0.30
C SER A 93 5.67 18.24 -1.09
N VAL A 94 4.64 17.39 -1.10
CA VAL A 94 3.36 17.64 -1.77
C VAL A 94 2.56 18.66 -0.93
N GLN A 95 2.35 19.86 -1.50
CA GLN A 95 1.55 20.90 -0.88
C GLN A 95 0.06 20.67 -1.14
N GLY A 96 -0.75 20.70 -0.07
CA GLY A 96 -2.20 20.51 -0.12
C GLY A 96 -2.64 19.05 0.08
N ASP A 97 -3.93 18.88 0.38
CA ASP A 97 -4.59 17.58 0.62
C ASP A 97 -5.06 16.88 -0.68
N ASP A 98 -4.79 17.46 -1.85
CA ASP A 98 -5.41 17.02 -3.11
C ASP A 98 -4.72 15.81 -3.76
N ARG A 99 -3.89 15.06 -3.02
CA ARG A 99 -3.22 13.86 -3.55
C ARG A 99 -3.35 12.62 -2.68
N LEU A 100 -4.23 11.72 -3.12
CA LEU A 100 -4.54 10.43 -2.49
C LEU A 100 -3.31 9.55 -2.24
N GLU A 101 -2.31 9.60 -3.12
CA GLU A 101 -1.07 8.84 -2.99
C GLU A 101 -0.23 9.34 -1.82
N ALA A 102 -0.17 10.65 -1.60
CA ALA A 102 0.53 11.23 -0.46
C ALA A 102 -0.18 10.84 0.85
N ASP A 103 -1.52 10.84 0.88
CA ASP A 103 -2.29 10.37 2.03
C ASP A 103 -2.08 8.88 2.31
N THR A 104 -2.05 8.06 1.26
CA THR A 104 -1.78 6.62 1.38
C THR A 104 -0.42 6.38 2.02
N VAL A 105 0.61 7.11 1.59
CA VAL A 105 1.95 7.02 2.17
C VAL A 105 1.99 7.54 3.62
N ARG A 106 1.30 8.63 3.93
CA ARG A 106 1.20 9.14 5.32
C ARG A 106 0.53 8.15 6.26
N VAL A 107 -0.50 7.43 5.79
CA VAL A 107 -1.14 6.36 6.55
C VAL A 107 -0.21 5.16 6.70
N ALA A 108 0.53 4.79 5.64
CA ALA A 108 1.50 3.70 5.67
C ALA A 108 2.63 3.90 6.69
N ARG A 109 3.00 5.15 6.98
CA ARG A 109 4.04 5.54 7.95
C ARG A 109 3.61 5.51 9.43
N ARG A 110 2.31 5.42 9.73
CA ARG A 110 1.79 5.48 11.12
C ARG A 110 1.99 4.17 11.86
#